data_AF-A0A0A1FMQ4-F1
#
_entry.id   AF-A0A0A1FMQ4-F1
#
_cell.length_a   1.000
_cell.length_b   1.000
_cell.length_c   1.000
_cell.angle_alpha   90.00
_cell.angle_beta   90.00
_cell.angle_gamma   90.00
#
_symmetry.space_group_name_H-M   'P 1'
#
loop_
_entity.id
_entity.type
_entity.pdbx_description
1 polymer ?
#
loop_
_entity_poly.entity_id
_entity_poly.type
_entity_poly.pdbx_seq_one_letter_code
_entity_poly.pdbx_strand_id
1 'polypeptide(L)' 'MELEMDKTDFTTLKMPRRDFFRLPPFLRHVEDGHLMVLSAVRGEQVFVPVHLV' A
#
# COMPACT_ATOMS: atom_id res chain seq x y z
N MET A 1 6.04 9.46 -22.79
CA MET A 1 6.66 8.22 -22.30
C MET A 1 5.66 7.62 -21.34
N GLU A 2 4.77 6.79 -21.86
CA GLU A 2 3.77 6.12 -21.03
C GLU A 2 4.52 5.02 -20.27
N LEU A 3 4.55 5.13 -18.94
CA LEU A 3 5.03 4.04 -18.10
C LEU A 3 4.02 2.90 -18.26
N GLU A 4 4.33 1.94 -19.14
CA GLU A 4 3.72 0.61 -19.08
C GLU A 4 4.10 0.02 -17.72
N MET A 5 3.20 0.17 -16.75
CA MET A 5 3.28 -0.55 -15.50
C MET A 5 3.09 -2.03 -15.82
N ASP A 6 4.22 -2.73 -15.86
CA ASP A 6 4.30 -4.19 -15.86
C ASP A 6 3.30 -4.73 -14.84
N LYS A 7 2.43 -5.63 -15.28
CA LYS A 7 1.43 -6.33 -14.46
C LYS A 7 2.14 -7.28 -13.49
N THR A 8 2.81 -6.71 -12.51
CA THR A 8 3.27 -7.41 -11.34
C THR A 8 2.02 -7.67 -10.51
N ASP A 9 1.72 -8.93 -10.19
CA ASP A 9 0.67 -9.26 -9.23
C ASP A 9 1.02 -8.62 -7.88
N PHE A 10 0.57 -7.39 -7.66
CA PHE A 10 0.82 -6.66 -6.42
C PHE A 10 0.12 -7.42 -5.31
N THR A 11 0.93 -8.05 -4.45
CA THR A 11 0.43 -8.71 -3.24
C THR A 11 -0.32 -7.65 -2.44
N THR A 12 -1.64 -7.75 -2.42
CA THR A 12 -2.49 -6.79 -1.69
C THR A 12 -2.60 -7.25 -0.25
N LEU A 13 -2.29 -6.36 0.69
CA LEU A 13 -2.39 -6.66 2.11
C LEU A 13 -3.84 -6.55 2.57
N LYS A 14 -4.38 -7.60 3.19
CA LYS A 14 -5.67 -7.50 3.88
C LYS A 14 -5.46 -6.92 5.27
N MET A 15 -6.18 -5.86 5.61
CA MET A 15 -6.04 -5.19 6.91
C MET A 15 -7.40 -4.74 7.44
N PRO A 16 -7.71 -4.90 8.75
CA PRO A 16 -8.92 -4.35 9.32
C PRO A 16 -9.00 -2.83 9.12
N ARG A 17 -10.18 -2.33 8.75
CA ARG A 17 -10.39 -0.87 8.56
C ARG A 17 -9.87 -0.04 9.73
N ARG A 18 -10.15 -0.47 10.96
CA ARG A 18 -9.73 0.23 12.18
C ARG A 18 -8.21 0.36 12.28
N ASP A 19 -7.48 -0.67 11.88
CA ASP A 19 -6.04 -0.72 12.08
C ASP A 19 -5.33 0.18 11.07
N PHE A 20 -5.79 0.20 9.82
CA PHE A 20 -5.31 1.16 8.81
C PHE A 20 -5.46 2.61 9.28
N PHE A 21 -6.63 2.97 9.80
CA PHE A 21 -6.89 4.32 10.30
C PHE A 21 -6.22 4.65 11.64
N ARG A 22 -5.57 3.68 12.29
CA ARG A 22 -4.71 3.92 13.48
C ARG A 22 -3.22 4.03 13.15
N LEU A 23 -2.80 3.64 11.94
CA LEU A 23 -1.41 3.81 11.54
C LEU A 23 -1.00 5.30 11.53
N PRO A 24 0.23 5.62 11.96
CA PRO A 24 0.78 6.96 11.79
C PRO A 24 0.73 7.41 10.32
N PRO A 25 0.51 8.71 10.05
CA PRO A 25 0.41 9.23 8.68
C PRO A 25 1.63 8.95 7.79
N PHE A 26 2.83 8.78 8.37
CA PHE A 26 4.03 8.44 7.60
C PHE A 26 4.13 6.96 7.21
N LEU A 27 3.29 6.08 7.79
CA LEU A 27 3.25 4.65 7.48
C LEU A 27 2.08 4.27 6.56
N ARG A 28 1.18 5.19 6.25
CA ARG A 28 0.02 4.95 5.39
C ARG A 28 -0.10 6.07 4.38
N HIS A 29 -0.59 5.74 3.19
CA HIS A 29 -0.84 6.71 2.14
C HIS A 29 -2.24 6.49 1.59
N VAL A 30 -2.91 7.59 1.26
CA VAL A 30 -4.24 7.61 0.64
C VAL A 30 -4.17 8.56 -0.53
N GLU A 31 -4.27 8.03 -1.75
CA GLU A 31 -4.17 8.79 -2.99
C GLU A 31 -5.18 8.26 -3.99
N ASP A 32 -6.05 9.14 -4.51
CA ASP A 32 -7.10 8.78 -5.47
C ASP A 32 -7.97 7.57 -5.08
N GLY A 33 -8.18 7.38 -3.77
CA GLY A 33 -8.94 6.25 -3.21
C GLY A 33 -8.13 4.95 -3.07
N HIS A 34 -6.88 4.92 -3.51
CA HIS A 34 -5.94 3.84 -3.26
C HIS A 34 -5.36 3.96 -1.85
N LEU A 35 -5.49 2.88 -1.08
CA LEU A 35 -4.98 2.78 0.27
C LEU A 35 -3.68 1.98 0.22
N MET A 36 -2.61 2.54 0.76
CA MET A 36 -1.30 1.89 0.79
C MET A 36 -0.66 2.00 2.16
N VAL A 37 0.22 1.07 2.49
CA VAL A 37 1.03 1.12 3.70
C VAL A 37 2.49 0.94 3.36
N LEU A 38 3.35 1.64 4.10
CA LEU A 38 4.79 1.49 4.00
C LEU A 38 5.19 0.12 4.54
N SER A 39 5.92 -0.65 3.73
CA SER A 39 6.46 -1.95 4.10
C SER A 39 7.91 -2.08 3.63
N ALA A 40 8.69 -2.88 4.35
CA ALA A 40 10.02 -3.28 3.91
C ALA A 40 9.93 -4.58 3.09
N VAL A 41 10.30 -4.53 1.81
CA VAL A 41 10.37 -5.69 0.92
C VAL A 41 11.80 -5.82 0.42
N ARG A 42 12.46 -6.94 0.73
CA ARG A 42 13.86 -7.20 0.34
C ARG A 42 14.85 -6.09 0.74
N GLY A 43 14.57 -5.39 1.85
CA GLY A 43 15.40 -4.29 2.35
C GLY A 43 15.04 -2.92 1.78
N GLU A 44 14.13 -2.83 0.81
CA GLU A 44 13.63 -1.58 0.25
C GLU A 44 12.31 -1.17 0.90
N GLN A 45 12.12 0.13 1.12
CA GLN A 45 10.88 0.70 1.63
C GLN A 45 9.93 0.98 0.46
N VAL A 46 8.79 0.30 0.45
CA VAL A 46 7.83 0.36 -0.66
C VAL A 46 6.42 0.53 -0.08
N PHE A 47 5.59 1.31 -0.76
CA PHE A 47 4.16 1.39 -0.46
C PHE A 47 3.42 0.23 -1.11
N VAL A 48 2.71 -0.55 -0.30
CA VAL A 48 2.00 -1.76 -0.73
C VAL A 48 0.49 -1.51 -0.64
N PRO A 49 -0.29 -1.84 -1.67
CA PRO A 49 -1.74 -1.64 -1.66
C PRO A 49 -2.43 -2.46 -0.56
N VAL A 50 -3.44 -1.86 0.05
CA VAL A 50 -4.24 -2.44 1.13
C VAL A 50 -5.68 -2.60 0.69
N HIS A 51 -6.19 -3.81 0.90
CA HIS A 51 -7.62 -4.09 0.86
C HIS A 51 -8.14 -4.12 2.30
N LEU A 52 -9.06 -3.18 2.61
CA LEU A 52 -9.67 -3.15 3.93
C LEU A 52 -10.67 -4.30 4.08
N VAL A 53 -10.56 -5.05 5.17
CA VAL A 53 -11.50 -6.08 5.59
C VAL A 53 -12.30 -5.66 6.83
#